data_AF-A0A7C0XJG0-F1
#
_entry.id   AF-A0A7C0XJG0-F1
#
_cell.length_a   1.000
_cell.length_b   1.000
_cell.length_c   1.000
_cell.angle_alpha   90.00
_cell.angle_beta   90.00
_cell.angle_gamma   90.00
#
_symmetry.space_group_name_H-M   'P 1'
#
loop_
_entity.id
_entity.type
_entity.pdbx_description
1 polymer ?
#
loop_
_entity_poly.entity_id
_entity_poly.type
_entity_poly.pdbx_seq_one_letter_code
_entity_poly.pdbx_strand_id
1 'polypeptide(L)'
;AVKRLDYLRKKREGIYLSPLVPEVTEYLFLVMKELIDNYSIDGLHFDYIRYANGNYDYNAIGRFRFKRMYGFDPLLFTLSSKDFLKGLDEDILDTLKVRWNEFLREGVTNFVFRVRRYVNASGKGVLLSAAVKPDPFEAKNYYYQDWVKWLKLGYLDFVVPMNYVADMVKFKKNLSTIFQSTEGRGVWMGIGVYNQSGIDAGLKTRLAIEEGFSNIVYFSYKYLVDKRYILSFVREFKN
;
A
#
# COMPACT_ATOMS: atom_id res chain seq x y z
N ALA A 1 -15.42 -18.30 12.38
CA ALA A 1 -15.47 -18.98 11.06
C ALA A 1 -16.45 -18.33 10.06
N VAL A 2 -17.58 -17.75 10.51
CA VAL A 2 -18.64 -17.25 9.60
C VAL A 2 -18.30 -15.95 8.84
N LYS A 3 -17.42 -15.07 9.36
CA LYS A 3 -17.07 -13.80 8.67
C LYS A 3 -16.17 -13.97 7.43
N ARG A 4 -15.32 -14.99 7.36
CA ARG A 4 -14.26 -15.09 6.33
C ARG A 4 -14.78 -15.51 4.94
N LEU A 5 -15.91 -16.23 4.90
CA LEU A 5 -16.50 -16.78 3.66
C LEU A 5 -17.19 -15.71 2.79
N ASP A 6 -17.77 -14.67 3.39
CA ASP A 6 -18.48 -13.62 2.64
C ASP A 6 -17.56 -12.61 1.92
N TYR A 7 -16.36 -12.35 2.47
CA TYR A 7 -15.41 -11.42 1.86
C TYR A 7 -14.74 -12.02 0.61
N LEU A 8 -14.43 -13.32 0.63
CA LEU A 8 -13.89 -14.05 -0.52
C LEU A 8 -14.89 -14.06 -1.69
N ARG A 9 -16.19 -14.24 -1.41
CA ARG A 9 -17.26 -14.21 -2.41
C ARG A 9 -17.41 -12.84 -3.10
N LYS A 10 -16.97 -11.76 -2.44
CA LYS A 10 -17.00 -10.38 -2.95
C LYS A 10 -15.64 -9.87 -3.44
N LYS A 11 -14.61 -10.73 -3.57
CA LYS A 11 -13.22 -10.34 -3.92
C LYS A 11 -12.65 -9.25 -2.99
N ARG A 12 -12.95 -9.30 -1.69
CA ARG A 12 -12.46 -8.33 -0.69
C ARG A 12 -11.46 -8.99 0.24
N GLU A 13 -10.34 -8.31 0.51
CA GLU A 13 -9.32 -8.78 1.44
C GLU A 13 -9.75 -8.60 2.91
N GLY A 14 -10.69 -7.70 3.20
CA GLY A 14 -11.18 -7.44 4.56
C GLY A 14 -12.13 -6.23 4.68
N ILE A 15 -12.35 -5.79 5.91
CA ILE A 15 -13.04 -4.53 6.24
C ILE A 15 -11.98 -3.43 6.35
N TYR A 16 -12.24 -2.28 5.74
CA TYR A 16 -11.34 -1.12 5.76
C TYR A 16 -12.02 0.06 6.45
N LEU A 17 -11.27 0.77 7.28
CA LEU A 17 -11.69 2.03 7.85
C LEU A 17 -11.36 3.17 6.87
N SER A 18 -12.25 4.14 6.75
CA SER A 18 -12.08 5.26 5.83
C SER A 18 -11.03 6.26 6.34
N PRO A 19 -9.99 6.58 5.56
CA PRO A 19 -9.06 7.66 5.92
C PRO A 19 -9.67 9.06 5.67
N LEU A 20 -10.89 9.15 5.13
CA LEU A 20 -11.61 10.42 4.95
C LEU A 20 -12.41 10.84 6.19
N VAL A 21 -12.53 9.95 7.19
CA VAL A 21 -13.23 10.21 8.46
C VAL A 21 -12.20 10.64 9.51
N PRO A 22 -12.23 11.90 10.00
CA PRO A 22 -11.24 12.42 10.95
C PRO A 22 -11.07 11.55 12.20
N GLU A 23 -12.17 11.07 12.77
CA GLU A 23 -12.20 10.25 13.99
C GLU A 23 -11.48 8.91 13.79
N VAL A 24 -11.59 8.31 12.59
CA VAL A 24 -10.84 7.10 12.25
C VAL A 24 -9.34 7.41 12.21
N THR A 25 -8.95 8.48 11.53
CA THR A 25 -7.53 8.84 11.42
C THR A 25 -6.94 9.26 12.77
N GLU A 26 -7.75 9.85 13.65
CA GLU A 26 -7.35 10.20 15.01
C GLU A 26 -7.11 8.95 15.84
N TYR A 27 -8.07 8.03 15.85
CA TYR A 27 -7.95 6.78 16.58
C TYR A 27 -6.71 5.98 16.15
N LEU A 28 -6.53 5.77 14.83
CA LEU A 28 -5.37 5.04 14.32
C LEU A 28 -4.06 5.75 14.66
N PHE A 29 -4.04 7.09 14.60
CA PHE A 29 -2.87 7.87 14.99
C PHE A 29 -2.53 7.69 16.47
N LEU A 30 -3.53 7.71 17.36
CA LEU A 30 -3.32 7.52 18.80
C LEU A 30 -2.76 6.13 19.12
N VAL A 31 -3.18 5.08 18.41
CA VAL A 31 -2.59 3.74 18.54
C VAL A 31 -1.11 3.75 18.13
N MET A 32 -0.78 4.34 16.97
CA MET A 32 0.63 4.42 16.54
C MET A 32 1.47 5.26 17.50
N LYS A 33 0.90 6.35 18.02
CA LYS A 33 1.52 7.21 19.02
C LYS A 33 1.80 6.44 20.32
N GLU A 34 0.84 5.68 20.82
CA GLU A 34 1.01 4.83 22.01
C GLU A 34 2.17 3.85 21.83
N LEU A 35 2.25 3.19 20.67
CA LEU A 35 3.34 2.27 20.35
C LEU A 35 4.70 2.99 20.36
N ILE A 36 4.77 4.16 19.71
CA ILE A 36 5.99 4.97 19.66
C ILE A 36 6.38 5.45 21.06
N ASP A 37 5.43 5.85 21.91
CA ASP A 37 5.72 6.47 23.21
C ASP A 37 6.10 5.46 24.28
N ASN A 38 5.38 4.34 24.34
CA ASN A 38 5.40 3.42 25.48
C ASN A 38 6.27 2.19 25.27
N TYR A 39 6.72 1.94 24.03
CA TYR A 39 7.52 0.76 23.70
C TYR A 39 8.86 1.17 23.07
N SER A 40 9.91 0.43 23.44
CA SER A 40 11.24 0.56 22.83
C SER A 40 11.26 -0.23 21.52
N ILE A 41 10.76 0.37 20.45
CA ILE A 41 10.72 -0.21 19.10
C ILE A 41 11.75 0.47 18.19
N ASP A 42 12.40 -0.32 17.33
CA ASP A 42 13.31 0.21 16.30
C ASP A 42 12.56 0.72 15.06
N GLY A 43 11.32 0.26 14.86
CA GLY A 43 10.52 0.66 13.73
C GLY A 43 9.04 0.35 13.86
N LEU A 44 8.24 1.12 13.12
CA LEU A 44 6.81 0.95 12.95
C LEU A 44 6.53 0.61 11.48
N HIS A 45 5.89 -0.53 11.24
CA HIS A 45 5.59 -1.03 9.90
C HIS A 45 4.10 -1.03 9.64
N PHE A 46 3.66 -0.29 8.62
CA PHE A 46 2.27 -0.29 8.19
C PHE A 46 1.97 -1.48 7.28
N ASP A 47 1.00 -2.29 7.67
CA ASP A 47 0.33 -3.21 6.77
C ASP A 47 -1.03 -2.64 6.36
N TYR A 48 -1.47 -2.91 5.13
CA TYR A 48 -2.75 -2.47 4.58
C TYR A 48 -3.02 -0.95 4.60
N ILE A 49 -1.99 -0.09 4.57
CA ILE A 49 -2.15 1.37 4.45
C ILE A 49 -2.57 1.80 3.03
N ARG A 50 -3.83 1.51 2.68
CA ARG A 50 -4.43 1.70 1.35
C ARG A 50 -5.94 1.44 1.39
N TYR A 51 -6.62 1.63 0.26
CA TYR A 51 -7.98 1.15 0.06
C TYR A 51 -7.99 -0.30 -0.44
N ALA A 52 -9.16 -0.93 -0.36
CA ALA A 52 -9.39 -2.27 -0.89
C ALA A 52 -9.29 -2.32 -2.43
N ASN A 53 -9.84 -1.31 -3.13
CA ASN A 53 -9.74 -1.11 -4.59
C ASN A 53 -10.25 0.30 -5.01
N GLY A 54 -10.27 0.57 -6.32
CA GLY A 54 -10.56 1.90 -6.91
C GLY A 54 -12.02 2.36 -6.90
N ASN A 55 -12.96 1.54 -6.42
CA ASN A 55 -14.38 1.91 -6.31
C ASN A 55 -14.84 1.90 -4.85
N TYR A 56 -14.07 2.56 -3.97
CA TYR A 56 -14.33 2.57 -2.54
C TYR A 56 -14.52 3.98 -1.97
N ASP A 57 -15.15 3.95 -0.80
CA ASP A 57 -15.22 5.05 0.16
C ASP A 57 -16.09 6.25 -0.22
N TYR A 58 -17.35 5.95 -0.50
CA TYR A 58 -18.44 6.92 -0.61
C TYR A 58 -19.12 7.19 0.74
N ASN A 59 -18.35 7.26 1.83
CA ASN A 59 -18.91 7.58 3.15
C ASN A 59 -19.45 9.02 3.18
N ALA A 60 -20.43 9.27 4.05
CA ALA A 60 -21.13 10.57 4.09
C ALA A 60 -20.18 11.75 4.37
N ILE A 61 -19.20 11.59 5.26
CA ILE A 61 -18.25 12.64 5.65
C ILE A 61 -17.32 12.98 4.47
N GLY A 62 -16.72 11.96 3.86
CA GLY A 62 -15.85 12.10 2.69
C GLY A 62 -16.55 12.77 1.52
N ARG A 63 -17.77 12.31 1.20
CA ARG A 63 -18.63 12.90 0.16
C ARG A 63 -18.97 14.36 0.46
N PHE A 64 -19.38 14.66 1.69
CA PHE A 64 -19.73 16.02 2.08
C PHE A 64 -18.53 16.97 1.94
N ARG A 65 -17.34 16.55 2.40
CA ARG A 65 -16.10 17.34 2.29
C ARG A 65 -15.72 17.58 0.82
N PHE A 66 -15.81 16.56 -0.03
CA PHE A 66 -15.53 16.70 -1.46
C PHE A 66 -16.55 17.63 -2.14
N LYS A 67 -17.85 17.45 -1.88
CA LYS A 67 -18.92 18.30 -2.40
C LYS A 67 -18.76 19.75 -2.00
N ARG A 68 -18.34 20.02 -0.77
CA ARG A 68 -18.05 21.40 -0.31
C ARG A 68 -16.89 22.03 -1.08
N MET A 69 -15.89 21.25 -1.47
CA MET A 69 -14.70 21.74 -2.17
C MET A 69 -14.92 21.94 -3.68
N TYR A 70 -15.69 21.05 -4.31
CA TYR A 70 -15.81 20.98 -5.77
C TYR A 70 -17.25 21.14 -6.30
N GLY A 71 -18.23 21.36 -5.42
CA GLY A 71 -19.65 21.50 -5.79
C GLY A 71 -20.33 20.21 -6.27
N PHE A 72 -19.64 19.07 -6.21
CA PHE A 72 -20.09 17.80 -6.81
C PHE A 72 -20.13 16.66 -5.79
N ASP A 73 -21.21 15.87 -5.75
CA ASP A 73 -21.26 14.66 -4.91
C ASP A 73 -20.67 13.47 -5.68
N PRO A 74 -19.56 12.86 -5.23
CA PRO A 74 -18.88 11.81 -5.99
C PRO A 74 -19.72 10.52 -6.08
N LEU A 75 -20.77 10.35 -5.26
CA LEU A 75 -21.68 9.21 -5.42
C LEU A 75 -22.34 9.19 -6.81
N LEU A 76 -22.50 10.35 -7.46
CA LEU A 76 -23.06 10.44 -8.81
C LEU A 76 -22.26 9.66 -9.86
N PHE A 77 -20.96 9.43 -9.65
CA PHE A 77 -20.14 8.57 -10.53
C PHE A 77 -20.57 7.10 -10.52
N THR A 78 -21.29 6.68 -9.47
CA THR A 78 -21.73 5.29 -9.30
C THR A 78 -23.13 5.02 -9.85
N LEU A 79 -23.87 6.09 -10.20
CA LEU A 79 -25.22 5.96 -10.71
C LEU A 79 -25.19 5.56 -12.19
N SER A 80 -26.03 4.60 -12.57
CA SER A 80 -26.11 4.08 -13.94
C SER A 80 -26.87 4.99 -14.90
N SER A 81 -27.77 5.84 -14.37
CA SER A 81 -28.54 6.78 -15.19
C SER A 81 -27.69 7.99 -15.55
N LYS A 82 -27.36 8.10 -16.84
CA LYS A 82 -26.73 9.29 -17.42
C LYS A 82 -27.67 10.51 -17.41
N ASP A 83 -28.95 10.36 -17.06
CA ASP A 83 -29.91 11.48 -17.08
C ASP A 83 -29.55 12.56 -16.04
N PHE A 84 -28.99 12.17 -14.90
CA PHE A 84 -28.46 13.11 -13.90
C PHE A 84 -27.17 13.81 -14.33
N LEU A 85 -26.47 13.25 -15.30
CA LEU A 85 -25.25 13.81 -15.88
C LEU A 85 -25.53 14.55 -17.20
N LYS A 86 -26.78 14.55 -17.66
CA LYS A 86 -27.17 15.15 -18.93
C LYS A 86 -27.04 16.67 -18.86
N GLY A 87 -26.22 17.23 -19.74
CA GLY A 87 -25.92 18.68 -19.76
C GLY A 87 -24.66 19.07 -18.97
N LEU A 88 -24.01 18.13 -18.29
CA LEU A 88 -22.65 18.32 -17.79
C LEU A 88 -21.65 17.98 -18.89
N ASP A 89 -20.66 18.85 -19.06
CA ASP A 89 -19.55 18.65 -19.99
C ASP A 89 -18.73 17.41 -19.59
N GLU A 90 -18.39 16.56 -20.56
CA GLU A 90 -17.62 15.33 -20.32
C GLU A 90 -16.23 15.62 -19.75
N ASP A 91 -15.58 16.71 -20.18
CA ASP A 91 -14.26 17.12 -19.69
C ASP A 91 -14.32 17.56 -18.22
N ILE A 92 -15.43 18.20 -17.82
CA ILE A 92 -15.69 18.57 -16.42
C ILE A 92 -15.85 17.31 -15.58
N LEU A 93 -16.61 16.31 -16.06
CA LEU A 93 -16.82 15.06 -15.34
C LEU A 93 -15.52 14.28 -15.16
N ASP A 94 -14.68 14.21 -16.19
CA ASP A 94 -13.39 13.54 -16.11
C ASP A 94 -12.43 14.27 -15.18
N THR A 95 -12.43 15.61 -15.22
CA THR A 95 -11.69 16.42 -14.24
C THR A 95 -12.12 16.12 -12.80
N LEU A 96 -13.43 16.06 -12.54
CA LEU A 96 -13.96 15.77 -11.21
C LEU A 96 -13.64 14.33 -10.75
N LYS A 97 -13.62 13.34 -11.65
CA LYS A 97 -13.17 11.98 -11.33
C LYS A 97 -11.71 11.96 -10.91
N VAL A 98 -10.84 12.67 -11.64
CA VAL A 98 -9.42 12.81 -11.28
C VAL A 98 -9.27 13.47 -9.91
N ARG A 99 -10.04 14.53 -9.64
CA ARG A 99 -10.05 15.21 -8.33
C ARG A 99 -10.52 14.28 -7.20
N TRP A 100 -11.53 13.44 -7.45
CA TRP A 100 -12.02 12.47 -6.47
C TRP A 100 -10.97 11.42 -6.14
N ASN A 101 -10.33 10.84 -7.16
CA ASN A 101 -9.24 9.89 -6.98
C ASN A 101 -8.06 10.50 -6.21
N GLU A 102 -7.74 11.77 -6.47
CA GLU A 102 -6.70 12.48 -5.72
C GLU A 102 -7.12 12.73 -4.27
N PHE A 103 -8.37 13.11 -4.02
CA PHE A 103 -8.89 13.31 -2.67
C PHE A 103 -8.81 12.03 -1.82
N LEU A 104 -9.14 10.87 -2.40
CA LEU A 104 -8.99 9.57 -1.76
C LEU A 104 -7.52 9.27 -1.42
N ARG A 105 -6.61 9.49 -2.38
CA ARG A 105 -5.16 9.27 -2.26
C ARG A 105 -4.51 10.18 -1.22
N GLU A 106 -4.94 11.43 -1.16
CA GLU A 106 -4.48 12.39 -0.17
C GLU A 106 -4.97 12.03 1.23
N GLY A 107 -6.13 11.39 1.39
CA GLY A 107 -6.56 10.84 2.68
C GLY A 107 -5.52 9.89 3.29
N VAL A 108 -5.04 8.92 2.49
CA VAL A 108 -4.01 7.96 2.93
C VAL A 108 -2.66 8.65 3.12
N THR A 109 -2.25 9.48 2.16
CA THR A 109 -0.96 10.19 2.19
C THR A 109 -0.84 11.09 3.42
N ASN A 110 -1.89 11.83 3.76
CA ASN A 110 -1.90 12.72 4.93
C ASN A 110 -1.82 11.94 6.23
N PHE A 111 -2.40 10.74 6.31
CA PHE A 111 -2.24 9.89 7.49
C PHE A 111 -0.79 9.41 7.67
N VAL A 112 -0.16 8.91 6.59
CA VAL A 112 1.26 8.51 6.62
C VAL A 112 2.15 9.68 7.02
N PHE A 113 1.92 10.85 6.42
CA PHE A 113 2.64 12.08 6.76
C PHE A 113 2.45 12.49 8.22
N ARG A 114 1.23 12.40 8.76
CA ARG A 114 0.92 12.69 10.16
C ARG A 114 1.74 11.82 11.11
N VAL A 115 1.85 10.52 10.85
CA VAL A 115 2.66 9.61 11.68
C VAL A 115 4.15 9.94 11.55
N ARG A 116 4.66 10.20 10.34
CA ARG A 116 6.06 10.65 10.16
C ARG A 116 6.37 11.91 10.96
N ARG A 117 5.49 12.92 10.90
CA ARG A 117 5.67 14.15 11.68
C ARG A 117 5.79 13.87 13.18
N TYR A 118 5.00 12.94 13.69
CA TYR A 118 5.06 12.56 15.09
C TYR A 118 6.35 11.82 15.43
N VAL A 119 6.77 10.85 14.61
CA VAL A 119 8.07 10.15 14.76
C VAL A 119 9.20 11.18 14.87
N ASN A 120 9.28 12.13 13.92
CA ASN A 120 10.31 13.16 13.93
C ASN A 120 10.25 14.05 15.18
N ALA A 121 9.05 14.44 15.62
CA ALA A 121 8.85 15.28 16.80
C ALA A 121 9.15 14.55 18.12
N SER A 122 9.00 13.23 18.15
CA SER A 122 9.29 12.41 19.34
C SER A 122 10.77 12.36 19.69
N GLY A 123 11.66 12.68 18.73
CA GLY A 123 13.11 12.54 18.86
C GLY A 123 13.59 11.08 18.92
N LYS A 124 12.69 10.10 18.80
CA LYS A 124 13.04 8.68 18.78
C LYS A 124 13.48 8.28 17.37
N GLY A 125 14.57 7.53 17.27
CA GLY A 125 15.08 6.99 16.00
C GLY A 125 14.24 5.85 15.40
N VAL A 126 12.92 5.92 15.52
CA VAL A 126 11.98 4.89 15.04
C VAL A 126 11.88 4.98 13.52
N LEU A 127 12.21 3.89 12.83
CA LEU A 127 12.01 3.81 11.37
C LEU A 127 10.54 3.62 11.03
N LEU A 128 10.05 4.27 9.98
CA LEU A 128 8.70 4.11 9.45
C LEU A 128 8.75 3.41 8.10
N SER A 129 8.02 2.31 7.97
CA SER A 129 7.96 1.54 6.73
C SER A 129 6.54 1.05 6.41
N ALA A 130 6.34 0.54 5.20
CA ALA A 130 5.03 0.00 4.81
C ALA A 130 5.14 -1.19 3.85
N ALA A 131 4.24 -2.16 3.98
CA ALA A 131 3.97 -3.18 2.98
C ALA A 131 3.12 -2.56 1.84
N VAL A 132 3.63 -2.64 0.61
CA VAL A 132 3.02 -1.93 -0.54
C VAL A 132 2.73 -2.86 -1.71
N LYS A 133 1.75 -2.50 -2.54
CA LYS A 133 1.47 -3.21 -3.79
C LYS A 133 2.68 -3.06 -4.73
N PRO A 134 3.11 -4.15 -5.40
CA PRO A 134 4.40 -4.18 -6.08
C PRO A 134 4.46 -3.31 -7.34
N ASP A 135 3.37 -3.18 -8.09
CA ASP A 135 3.29 -2.27 -9.22
C ASP A 135 2.98 -0.84 -8.71
N PRO A 136 3.88 0.15 -8.89
CA PRO A 136 3.65 1.52 -8.44
C PRO A 136 2.42 2.20 -9.08
N PHE A 137 2.13 1.89 -10.34
CA PHE A 137 0.98 2.46 -11.05
C PHE A 137 -0.33 1.87 -10.52
N GLU A 138 -0.40 0.55 -10.34
CA GLU A 138 -1.56 -0.12 -9.74
C GLU A 138 -1.75 0.34 -8.28
N ALA A 139 -0.67 0.39 -7.50
CA ALA A 139 -0.68 0.86 -6.12
C ALA A 139 -1.29 2.26 -6.02
N LYS A 140 -0.80 3.18 -6.85
CA LYS A 140 -1.25 4.58 -6.90
C LYS A 140 -2.70 4.69 -7.36
N ASN A 141 -3.08 4.08 -8.49
CA ASN A 141 -4.35 4.38 -9.17
C ASN A 141 -5.51 3.47 -8.77
N TYR A 142 -5.23 2.26 -8.30
CA TYR A 142 -6.26 1.30 -7.93
C TYR A 142 -6.40 1.11 -6.42
N TYR A 143 -5.32 1.30 -5.65
CA TYR A 143 -5.36 1.19 -4.18
C TYR A 143 -5.14 2.52 -3.44
N TYR A 144 -4.91 3.60 -4.19
CA TYR A 144 -4.58 4.93 -3.66
C TYR A 144 -3.39 4.93 -2.69
N GLN A 145 -2.44 4.03 -2.92
CA GLN A 145 -1.21 3.85 -2.16
C GLN A 145 -0.02 4.46 -2.92
N ASP A 146 0.18 5.77 -2.82
CA ASP A 146 1.22 6.51 -3.55
C ASP A 146 2.59 6.40 -2.87
N TRP A 147 3.08 5.17 -2.72
CA TRP A 147 4.27 4.89 -1.93
C TRP A 147 5.56 5.42 -2.55
N VAL A 148 5.61 5.62 -3.88
CA VAL A 148 6.75 6.30 -4.54
C VAL A 148 6.83 7.75 -4.10
N LYS A 149 5.70 8.47 -4.03
CA LYS A 149 5.63 9.82 -3.46
C LYS A 149 6.07 9.82 -2.00
N TRP A 150 5.61 8.85 -1.20
CA TRP A 150 5.96 8.77 0.22
C TRP A 150 7.46 8.56 0.45
N LEU A 151 8.13 7.73 -0.36
CA LEU A 151 9.59 7.59 -0.32
C LEU A 151 10.31 8.89 -0.72
N LYS A 152 9.93 9.48 -1.85
CA LYS A 152 10.58 10.71 -2.38
C LYS A 152 10.46 11.90 -1.43
N LEU A 153 9.35 11.99 -0.70
CA LEU A 153 9.12 13.06 0.29
C LEU A 153 9.65 12.72 1.69
N GLY A 154 10.28 11.55 1.89
CA GLY A 154 10.81 11.14 3.20
C GLY A 154 9.72 10.82 4.23
N TYR A 155 8.52 10.44 3.78
CA TYR A 155 7.44 10.04 4.69
C TYR A 155 7.67 8.63 5.23
N LEU A 156 8.30 7.75 4.45
CA LEU A 156 8.74 6.42 4.86
C LEU A 156 10.25 6.32 4.67
N ASP A 157 10.93 5.63 5.60
CA ASP A 157 12.38 5.34 5.49
C ASP A 157 12.63 4.27 4.44
N PHE A 158 11.74 3.28 4.36
CA PHE A 158 11.72 2.28 3.29
C PHE A 158 10.32 1.69 3.09
N VAL A 159 10.12 1.04 1.94
CA VAL A 159 8.92 0.26 1.64
C VAL A 159 9.28 -1.20 1.40
N VAL A 160 8.30 -2.07 1.58
CA VAL A 160 8.38 -3.50 1.29
C VAL A 160 7.35 -3.85 0.21
N PRO A 161 7.72 -3.79 -1.08
CA PRO A 161 6.83 -4.22 -2.15
C PRO A 161 6.50 -5.71 -2.01
N MET A 162 5.22 -6.05 -1.93
CA MET A 162 4.73 -7.41 -1.79
C MET A 162 4.76 -8.14 -3.16
N ASN A 163 5.95 -8.32 -3.75
CA ASN A 163 6.13 -8.98 -5.04
C ASN A 163 6.02 -10.52 -4.91
N TYR A 164 4.89 -10.99 -4.37
CA TYR A 164 4.67 -12.39 -4.00
C TYR A 164 4.10 -13.24 -5.13
N VAL A 165 4.21 -12.79 -6.38
CA VAL A 165 3.71 -13.54 -7.53
C VAL A 165 4.56 -14.79 -7.76
N ALA A 166 3.92 -15.94 -7.98
CA ALA A 166 4.62 -17.18 -8.28
C ALA A 166 5.24 -17.15 -9.69
N ASP A 167 4.56 -16.50 -10.65
CA ASP A 167 5.04 -16.34 -12.02
C ASP A 167 6.32 -15.49 -12.11
N MET A 168 7.37 -16.05 -12.73
CA MET A 168 8.68 -15.42 -12.81
C MET A 168 8.70 -14.21 -13.76
N VAL A 169 7.92 -14.25 -14.84
CA VAL A 169 7.86 -13.15 -15.83
C VAL A 169 7.24 -11.91 -15.19
N LYS A 170 6.11 -12.07 -14.50
CA LYS A 170 5.45 -11.00 -13.75
C LYS A 170 6.32 -10.51 -12.59
N PHE A 171 7.04 -11.41 -11.91
CA PHE A 171 7.98 -11.02 -10.86
C PHE A 171 9.06 -10.06 -11.39
N LYS A 172 9.72 -10.43 -12.51
CA LYS A 172 10.73 -9.60 -13.18
C LYS A 172 10.16 -8.27 -13.68
N LYS A 173 8.97 -8.29 -14.28
CA LYS A 173 8.29 -7.05 -14.70
C LYS A 173 8.13 -6.09 -13.53
N ASN A 174 7.65 -6.57 -12.39
CA ASN A 174 7.50 -5.77 -11.19
C ASN A 174 8.84 -5.22 -10.69
N LEU A 175 9.92 -6.03 -10.70
CA LEU A 175 11.27 -5.57 -10.33
C LEU A 175 11.68 -4.36 -11.16
N SER A 176 11.62 -4.47 -12.50
CA SER A 176 12.04 -3.38 -13.38
C SER A 176 11.16 -2.13 -13.24
N THR A 177 9.84 -2.28 -13.06
CA THR A 177 8.95 -1.12 -12.83
C THR A 177 9.25 -0.42 -11.50
N ILE A 178 9.52 -1.18 -10.43
CA ILE A 178 9.92 -0.63 -9.13
C ILE A 178 11.28 0.07 -9.27
N PHE A 179 12.25 -0.55 -9.93
CA PHE A 179 13.58 0.01 -10.12
C PHE A 179 13.53 1.31 -10.92
N GLN A 180 12.79 1.36 -12.03
CA GLN A 180 12.61 2.59 -12.81
C GLN A 180 11.99 3.74 -11.99
N SER A 181 11.18 3.43 -10.97
CA SER A 181 10.51 4.44 -10.15
C SER A 181 11.35 4.93 -8.96
N THR A 182 12.34 4.15 -8.54
CA THR A 182 13.05 4.34 -7.26
C THR A 182 14.57 4.27 -7.34
N GLU A 183 15.12 3.74 -8.44
CA GLU A 183 16.53 3.35 -8.59
C GLU A 183 16.99 2.41 -7.45
N GLY A 184 16.09 1.58 -6.94
CA GLY A 184 16.33 0.67 -5.81
C GLY A 184 16.38 1.36 -4.44
N ARG A 185 16.35 2.69 -4.36
CA ARG A 185 16.51 3.45 -3.11
C ARG A 185 15.27 3.35 -2.24
N GLY A 186 15.48 3.05 -0.95
CA GLY A 186 14.39 2.92 0.03
C GLY A 186 13.48 1.72 -0.22
N VAL A 187 13.92 0.72 -0.98
CA VAL A 187 13.13 -0.49 -1.28
C VAL A 187 13.77 -1.72 -0.65
N TRP A 188 12.98 -2.44 0.13
CA TRP A 188 13.31 -3.76 0.66
C TRP A 188 12.41 -4.79 -0.04
N MET A 189 12.94 -5.50 -1.03
CA MET A 189 12.12 -6.30 -1.95
C MET A 189 11.48 -7.49 -1.23
N GLY A 190 10.14 -7.53 -1.24
CA GLY A 190 9.37 -8.61 -0.64
C GLY A 190 9.24 -9.82 -1.57
N ILE A 191 9.63 -11.01 -1.08
CA ILE A 191 9.52 -12.29 -1.80
C ILE A 191 8.64 -13.24 -1.00
N GLY A 192 7.58 -13.73 -1.63
CA GLY A 192 6.67 -14.72 -1.04
C GLY A 192 7.26 -16.12 -1.16
N VAL A 193 7.57 -16.81 -0.07
CA VAL A 193 8.12 -18.18 -0.09
C VAL A 193 7.05 -19.26 0.04
N TYR A 194 5.85 -18.90 0.49
CA TYR A 194 4.80 -19.87 0.84
C TYR A 194 4.10 -20.52 -0.36
N ASN A 195 4.22 -19.91 -1.54
CA ASN A 195 3.47 -20.26 -2.75
C ASN A 195 4.36 -20.73 -3.92
N GLN A 196 5.62 -21.09 -3.63
CA GLN A 196 6.59 -21.50 -4.65
C GLN A 196 7.65 -22.45 -4.06
N SER A 197 8.53 -22.97 -4.91
CA SER A 197 9.65 -23.82 -4.49
C SER A 197 10.77 -22.99 -3.84
N GLY A 198 11.67 -23.67 -3.10
CA GLY A 198 12.87 -23.03 -2.54
C GLY A 198 13.82 -22.52 -3.63
N ILE A 199 13.93 -23.25 -4.74
CA ILE A 199 14.74 -22.86 -5.91
C ILE A 199 14.18 -21.58 -6.54
N ASP A 200 12.86 -21.50 -6.76
CA ASP A 200 12.24 -20.29 -7.33
C ASP A 200 12.40 -19.08 -6.41
N ALA A 201 12.27 -19.27 -5.09
CA ALA A 201 12.52 -18.22 -4.11
C ALA A 201 13.99 -17.75 -4.11
N GLY A 202 14.94 -18.69 -4.26
CA GLY A 202 16.37 -18.42 -4.42
C GLY A 202 16.66 -17.64 -5.71
N LEU A 203 16.15 -18.10 -6.85
CA LEU A 203 16.28 -17.42 -8.13
C LEU A 203 15.70 -15.99 -8.09
N LYS A 204 14.53 -15.80 -7.47
CA LYS A 204 13.94 -14.46 -7.29
C LYS A 204 14.77 -13.56 -6.37
N THR A 205 15.45 -14.15 -5.38
CA THR A 205 16.41 -13.43 -4.53
C THR A 205 17.57 -12.91 -5.38
N ARG A 206 18.21 -13.79 -6.15
CA ARG A 206 19.32 -13.44 -7.04
C ARG A 206 18.91 -12.35 -8.04
N LEU A 207 17.77 -12.53 -8.71
CA LEU A 207 17.26 -11.55 -9.68
C LEU A 207 16.99 -10.17 -9.06
N ALA A 208 16.45 -10.12 -7.84
CA ALA A 208 16.24 -8.84 -7.17
C ALA A 208 17.58 -8.15 -6.85
N ILE A 209 18.60 -8.91 -6.42
CA ILE A 209 19.94 -8.37 -6.16
C ILE A 209 20.59 -7.88 -7.46
N GLU A 210 20.51 -8.66 -8.54
CA GLU A 210 21.06 -8.32 -9.86
C GLU A 210 20.40 -7.09 -10.49
N GLU A 211 19.09 -6.87 -10.28
CA GLU A 211 18.40 -5.65 -10.71
C GLU A 211 18.86 -4.42 -9.90
N GLY A 212 19.47 -4.60 -8.72
CA GLY A 212 20.01 -3.54 -7.89
C GLY A 212 19.32 -3.33 -6.53
N PHE A 213 18.50 -4.27 -6.06
CA PHE A 213 17.88 -4.19 -4.73
C PHE A 213 18.79 -4.82 -3.66
N SER A 214 19.29 -4.00 -2.73
CA SER A 214 20.24 -4.45 -1.70
C SER A 214 19.59 -5.15 -0.50
N ASN A 215 18.29 -4.97 -0.29
CA ASN A 215 17.57 -5.49 0.87
C ASN A 215 16.42 -6.40 0.41
N ILE A 216 16.31 -7.60 1.01
CA ILE A 216 15.31 -8.61 0.67
C ILE A 216 14.54 -9.00 1.94
N VAL A 217 13.21 -9.08 1.84
CA VAL A 217 12.30 -9.48 2.91
C VAL A 217 11.51 -10.71 2.46
N TYR A 218 11.53 -11.78 3.26
CA TYR A 218 10.80 -13.00 2.94
C TYR A 218 9.48 -13.08 3.69
N PHE A 219 8.41 -13.45 2.98
CA PHE A 219 7.11 -13.67 3.57
C PHE A 219 6.60 -15.09 3.26
N SER A 220 6.12 -15.90 4.21
CA SER A 220 5.96 -15.63 5.63
C SER A 220 6.99 -16.38 6.47
N TYR A 221 7.30 -15.84 7.65
CA TYR A 221 8.20 -16.45 8.62
C TYR A 221 7.80 -17.89 8.99
N LYS A 222 6.50 -18.13 9.24
CA LYS A 222 5.99 -19.47 9.57
C LYS A 222 6.39 -20.50 8.51
N TYR A 223 6.24 -20.16 7.24
CA TYR A 223 6.58 -21.09 6.16
C TYR A 223 8.08 -21.35 6.07
N LEU A 224 8.92 -20.32 6.28
CA LEU A 224 10.37 -20.48 6.33
C LEU A 224 10.82 -21.42 7.45
N VAL A 225 10.23 -21.28 8.64
CA VAL A 225 10.57 -22.12 9.79
C VAL A 225 10.08 -23.55 9.62
N ASP A 226 8.86 -23.74 9.11
CA ASP A 226 8.27 -25.06 8.88
C ASP A 226 9.01 -25.80 7.74
N LYS A 227 9.54 -25.07 6.75
CA LYS A 227 10.28 -25.61 5.61
C LYS A 227 11.72 -25.10 5.58
N ARG A 228 12.53 -25.52 6.55
CA ARG A 228 13.92 -25.09 6.71
C ARG A 228 14.81 -25.25 5.47
N TYR A 229 14.50 -26.18 4.57
CA TYR A 229 15.24 -26.33 3.30
C TYR A 229 15.09 -25.09 2.39
N ILE A 230 14.01 -24.32 2.49
CA ILE A 230 13.87 -23.07 1.74
C ILE A 230 14.86 -22.03 2.25
N LEU A 231 15.12 -22.02 3.56
CA LEU A 231 16.10 -21.13 4.19
C LEU A 231 17.51 -21.37 3.64
N SER A 232 17.90 -22.62 3.34
CA SER A 232 19.21 -22.89 2.73
C SER A 232 19.29 -22.33 1.31
N PHE A 233 18.26 -22.52 0.48
CA PHE A 233 18.25 -21.96 -0.88
C PHE A 233 18.32 -20.44 -0.89
N VAL A 234 17.50 -19.74 -0.11
CA VAL A 234 17.53 -18.27 -0.13
C VAL A 234 18.84 -17.69 0.41
N ARG A 235 19.53 -18.40 1.31
CA ARG A 235 20.87 -18.02 1.79
C ARG A 235 21.94 -18.22 0.73
N GLU A 236 21.90 -19.34 0.01
CA GLU A 236 22.86 -19.66 -1.05
C GLU A 236 22.81 -18.64 -2.18
N PHE A 237 21.61 -18.25 -2.61
CA PHE A 237 21.43 -17.31 -3.73
C PHE A 237 21.66 -15.83 -3.37
N LYS A 238 21.79 -15.52 -2.08
CA LYS A 238 22.13 -14.17 -1.59
C LYS A 238 23.64 -13.88 -1.69
N ASN A 239 24.46 -14.94 -1.65
CA ASN A 239 25.90 -14.88 -1.88
C ASN A 239 26.21 -15.02 -3.38
#